data_AF-A0A134ARJ0-F1
#
_entry.id   AF-A0A134ARJ0-F1
#
_cell.length_a   1.000
_cell.length_b   1.000
_cell.length_c   1.000
_cell.angle_alpha   90.00
_cell.angle_beta   90.00
_cell.angle_gamma   90.00
#
_symmetry.space_group_name_H-M   'P 1'
#
loop_
_entity.id
_entity.type
_entity.pdbx_description
1 polymer ?
#
loop_
_entity_poly.entity_id
_entity_poly.type
_entity_poly.pdbx_seq_one_letter_code
_entity_poly.pdbx_strand_id
1 'polypeptide(L)'
;MGNIIDLVRIERNKNYGLVVSSRVIAKALNRRHKNIIRDIDKICESSISSNLSQLIFTSKYKDSRNRNYREYLLTKDGFILYMFNIQGHNKFKISYINEFNRMEKALNERKENETKVIQIEAPKKLTFRGEIVITLSQLSEILGKDRETIGSKLEHKNIISGNDLREFKSENQGKKYMSCLTILNKDEAVQVAERIKNVSEESKQELMRYFIPDMESIKDSRHWRRIKDMQSELCVSGKVFFAEVKKLEESIEKLKELKMQILAYIQFMNYDIHELEK
;
A
#
# COMPACT_ATOMS: atom_id res chain seq x y z
N MET A 1 -21.69 -8.22 -24.19
CA MET A 1 -21.40 -7.86 -22.78
C MET A 1 -19.90 -7.95 -22.58
N GLY A 2 -19.23 -6.85 -22.25
CA GLY A 2 -17.78 -6.84 -22.02
C GLY A 2 -17.45 -7.55 -20.73
N ASN A 3 -16.36 -8.33 -20.74
CA ASN A 3 -15.89 -9.11 -19.60
C ASN A 3 -15.60 -8.17 -18.40
N ILE A 4 -16.07 -8.53 -17.20
CA ILE A 4 -15.91 -7.70 -15.97
C ILE A 4 -14.43 -7.47 -15.59
N ILE A 5 -13.55 -8.32 -16.12
CA ILE A 5 -12.10 -8.34 -15.90
C ILE A 5 -11.39 -7.24 -16.72
N ASP A 6 -12.00 -6.68 -17.76
CA ASP A 6 -11.36 -5.69 -18.65
C ASP A 6 -11.56 -4.21 -18.24
N LEU A 7 -12.19 -3.93 -17.08
CA LEU A 7 -12.47 -2.54 -16.71
C LEU A 7 -11.24 -1.75 -16.25
N VAL A 8 -10.23 -2.39 -15.65
CA VAL A 8 -9.00 -1.72 -15.19
C VAL A 8 -7.80 -2.36 -15.85
N ARG A 9 -7.21 -1.69 -16.83
CA ARG A 9 -5.89 -2.06 -17.34
C ARG A 9 -4.81 -1.36 -16.54
N ILE A 10 -4.03 -2.11 -15.76
CA ILE A 10 -2.84 -1.63 -15.08
C ILE A 10 -1.66 -1.68 -16.07
N GLU A 11 -0.92 -0.58 -16.18
CA GLU A 11 0.19 -0.42 -17.12
C GLU A 11 1.52 -0.34 -16.36
N ARG A 12 2.59 -0.93 -16.93
CA ARG A 12 3.94 -0.81 -16.37
C ARG A 12 4.65 0.38 -17.01
N ASN A 13 4.81 1.45 -16.25
CA ASN A 13 5.59 2.63 -16.62
C ASN A 13 7.06 2.45 -16.19
N LYS A 14 7.99 2.89 -17.05
CA LYS A 14 9.45 2.75 -16.80
C LYS A 14 9.95 3.57 -15.60
N ASN A 15 9.32 4.71 -15.32
CA ASN A 15 9.77 5.66 -14.30
C ASN A 15 8.98 5.50 -12.99
N TYR A 16 7.71 5.13 -13.08
CA TYR A 16 6.77 5.16 -11.94
C TYR A 16 6.26 3.78 -11.52
N GLY A 17 6.74 2.71 -12.15
CA GLY A 17 6.28 1.34 -11.87
C GLY A 17 4.86 1.09 -12.37
N LEU A 18 4.05 0.40 -11.57
CA LEU A 18 2.67 0.04 -11.94
C LEU A 18 1.74 1.25 -11.76
N VAL A 19 1.09 1.65 -12.85
CA VAL A 19 0.21 2.82 -12.88
C VAL A 19 -1.09 2.55 -13.63
N VAL A 20 -2.10 3.35 -13.35
CA VAL A 20 -3.36 3.40 -14.11
C VAL A 20 -3.47 4.78 -14.73
N SER A 21 -3.70 4.82 -16.05
CA SER A 21 -3.88 6.10 -16.76
C SER A 21 -5.28 6.67 -16.54
N SER A 22 -5.40 7.99 -16.47
CA SER A 22 -6.70 8.65 -16.34
C SER A 22 -7.64 8.40 -17.52
N ARG A 23 -7.12 7.96 -18.68
CA ARG A 23 -7.92 7.48 -19.82
C ARG A 23 -8.61 6.15 -19.53
N VAL A 24 -7.90 5.20 -18.94
CA VAL A 24 -8.47 3.91 -18.51
C VAL A 24 -9.57 4.16 -17.48
N ILE A 25 -9.31 5.04 -16.51
CA ILE A 25 -10.28 5.45 -15.50
C ILE A 25 -11.53 6.08 -16.16
N ALA A 26 -11.34 6.99 -17.12
CA ALA A 26 -12.44 7.63 -17.84
C ALA A 26 -13.34 6.62 -18.56
N LYS A 27 -12.73 5.67 -19.28
CA LYS A 27 -13.44 4.61 -20.00
C LYS A 27 -14.23 3.73 -19.02
N ALA A 28 -13.62 3.37 -17.91
CA ALA A 28 -14.21 2.43 -16.96
C ALA A 28 -15.33 3.02 -16.11
N LEU A 29 -15.24 4.31 -15.78
CA LEU A 29 -16.32 5.06 -15.12
C LEU A 29 -17.41 5.53 -16.10
N ASN A 30 -17.24 5.30 -17.40
CA ASN A 30 -18.07 5.86 -18.47
C ASN A 30 -18.22 7.39 -18.35
N ARG A 31 -17.12 8.09 -18.03
CA ARG A 31 -17.07 9.55 -17.88
C ARG A 31 -16.11 10.16 -18.89
N ARG A 32 -16.38 11.40 -19.32
CA ARG A 32 -15.48 12.14 -20.21
C ARG A 32 -14.10 12.33 -19.56
N HIS A 33 -13.03 12.05 -20.30
CA HIS A 33 -11.64 12.18 -19.80
C HIS A 33 -11.33 13.59 -19.25
N LYS A 34 -11.86 14.64 -19.89
CA LYS A 34 -11.77 16.03 -19.39
C LYS A 34 -12.29 16.18 -17.95
N ASN A 35 -13.37 15.50 -17.59
CA ASN A 35 -13.94 15.56 -16.24
C ASN A 35 -13.02 14.85 -15.24
N ILE A 36 -12.46 13.71 -15.61
CA ILE A 36 -11.49 12.98 -14.78
C ILE A 36 -10.25 13.83 -14.50
N ILE A 37 -9.68 14.47 -15.53
CA ILE A 37 -8.54 15.38 -15.38
C ILE A 37 -8.88 16.48 -14.38
N ARG A 38 -10.02 17.15 -14.55
CA ARG A 38 -10.46 18.24 -13.66
C ARG A 38 -10.65 17.77 -12.21
N ASP A 39 -11.20 16.57 -12.01
CA ASP A 39 -11.41 16.02 -10.67
C ASP A 39 -10.06 15.68 -10.00
N ILE A 40 -9.07 15.21 -10.77
CA ILE A 40 -7.70 14.97 -10.29
C ILE A 40 -6.97 16.29 -10.00
N ASP A 41 -7.11 17.31 -10.85
CA ASP A 41 -6.54 18.64 -10.62
C ASP A 41 -6.99 19.19 -9.25
N LYS A 42 -8.30 19.09 -8.95
CA LYS A 42 -8.86 19.51 -7.65
C LYS A 42 -8.25 18.75 -6.47
N ILE A 43 -8.01 17.45 -6.61
CA ILE A 43 -7.38 16.65 -5.56
C ILE A 43 -5.94 17.11 -5.34
N CYS A 44 -5.20 17.39 -6.41
CA CYS A 44 -3.86 17.95 -6.34
C CYS A 44 -3.82 19.36 -5.72
N GLU A 45 -4.83 20.19 -5.97
CA GLU A 45 -4.94 21.55 -5.41
C GLU A 45 -5.36 21.55 -3.93
N SER A 46 -6.09 20.54 -3.48
CA SER A 46 -6.72 20.53 -2.14
C SER A 46 -5.78 20.44 -0.92
N SER A 47 -4.45 20.53 -1.09
CA SER A 47 -3.43 20.61 -0.01
C SER A 47 -3.43 19.48 1.05
N ILE A 48 -4.03 18.32 0.75
CA ILE A 48 -4.23 17.25 1.74
C ILE A 48 -2.93 16.48 2.09
N SER A 49 -1.87 16.50 1.27
CA SER A 49 -0.55 15.99 1.72
C SER A 49 0.62 16.42 0.83
N SER A 50 1.81 16.55 1.44
CA SER A 50 3.10 16.75 0.77
C SER A 50 3.53 15.59 -0.15
N ASN A 51 2.85 14.44 -0.07
CA ASN A 51 3.23 13.20 -0.74
C ASN A 51 2.42 12.92 -2.02
N LEU A 52 1.44 13.78 -2.38
CA LEU A 52 0.63 13.57 -3.60
C LEU A 52 1.47 13.55 -4.88
N SER A 53 2.59 14.27 -4.91
CA SER A 53 3.55 14.30 -6.02
C SER A 53 4.20 12.95 -6.30
N GLN A 54 4.19 12.03 -5.33
CA GLN A 54 4.68 10.65 -5.46
C GLN A 54 3.57 9.68 -5.90
N LEU A 55 2.30 10.11 -5.88
CA LEU A 55 1.15 9.25 -6.13
C LEU A 55 0.50 9.49 -7.50
N ILE A 56 0.52 10.73 -7.98
CA ILE A 56 -0.17 11.18 -9.19
C ILE A 56 0.79 11.98 -10.06
N PHE A 57 1.08 11.47 -11.26
CA PHE A 57 2.07 12.05 -12.18
C PHE A 57 1.38 12.61 -13.43
N THR A 58 1.75 13.84 -13.81
CA THR A 58 1.28 14.41 -15.08
C THR A 58 2.02 13.76 -16.24
N SER A 59 1.29 13.34 -17.27
CA SER A 59 1.84 12.74 -18.49
C SER A 59 1.13 13.30 -19.74
N LYS A 60 1.60 12.91 -20.93
CA LYS A 60 0.98 13.20 -22.21
C LYS A 60 0.79 11.92 -23.02
N TYR A 61 -0.31 11.84 -23.75
CA TYR A 61 -0.56 10.80 -24.74
C TYR A 61 -0.81 11.41 -26.12
N LYS A 62 -0.61 10.57 -27.15
CA LYS A 62 -0.96 10.91 -28.52
C LYS A 62 -2.29 10.27 -28.89
N ASP A 63 -3.17 11.04 -29.50
CA ASP A 63 -4.38 10.50 -30.09
C ASP A 63 -4.10 9.82 -31.44
N SER A 64 -5.13 9.26 -32.07
CA SER A 64 -5.05 8.64 -33.40
C SER A 64 -4.64 9.61 -34.51
N ARG A 65 -4.68 10.93 -34.25
CA ARG A 65 -4.27 12.00 -35.15
C ARG A 65 -2.91 12.59 -34.75
N ASN A 66 -2.15 11.89 -33.90
CA ASN A 66 -0.81 12.26 -33.44
C ASN A 66 -0.74 13.60 -32.67
N ARG A 67 -1.86 14.06 -32.11
CA ARG A 67 -1.95 15.27 -31.29
C ARG A 67 -1.67 14.93 -29.83
N ASN A 68 -0.92 15.79 -29.15
CA ASN A 68 -0.55 15.59 -27.75
C ASN A 68 -1.65 16.10 -26.81
N TYR A 69 -2.13 15.23 -25.92
CA TYR A 69 -3.11 15.53 -24.89
C TYR A 69 -2.57 15.21 -23.51
N ARG A 70 -2.95 16.02 -22.53
CA ARG A 70 -2.61 15.80 -21.12
C ARG A 70 -3.35 14.57 -20.58
N GLU A 71 -2.66 13.78 -19.77
CA GLU A 71 -3.26 12.76 -18.92
C GLU A 71 -2.56 12.69 -17.57
N TYR A 72 -3.05 11.83 -16.70
CA TYR A 72 -2.44 11.52 -15.42
C TYR A 72 -2.13 10.03 -15.35
N LEU A 73 -1.00 9.69 -14.71
CA LEU A 73 -0.63 8.33 -14.34
C LEU A 73 -0.71 8.24 -12.83
N LEU A 74 -1.59 7.36 -12.34
CA LEU A 74 -1.84 7.20 -10.92
C LEU A 74 -1.21 5.88 -10.47
N THR A 75 -0.42 5.92 -9.39
CA THR A 75 0.02 4.71 -8.69
C THR A 75 -1.18 3.99 -8.06
N LYS A 76 -0.94 2.83 -7.45
CA LYS A 76 -1.99 2.11 -6.70
C LYS A 76 -2.71 3.03 -5.71
N ASP A 77 -1.94 3.74 -4.89
CA ASP A 77 -2.47 4.58 -3.82
C ASP A 77 -3.07 5.88 -4.37
N GLY A 78 -2.49 6.43 -5.43
CA GLY A 78 -3.08 7.57 -6.15
C GLY A 78 -4.44 7.22 -6.77
N PHE A 79 -4.58 6.02 -7.33
CA PHE A 79 -5.84 5.53 -7.87
C PHE A 79 -6.88 5.33 -6.76
N ILE A 80 -6.49 4.71 -5.65
CA ILE A 80 -7.37 4.50 -4.49
C ILE A 80 -7.86 5.84 -3.94
N LEU A 81 -6.95 6.81 -3.77
CA LEU A 81 -7.29 8.17 -3.34
C LEU A 81 -8.30 8.83 -4.28
N TYR A 82 -8.10 8.71 -5.60
CA TYR A 82 -9.05 9.22 -6.59
C TYR A 82 -10.42 8.53 -6.47
N MET A 83 -10.46 7.20 -6.32
CA MET A 83 -11.70 6.43 -6.18
C MET A 83 -12.48 6.75 -4.91
N PHE A 84 -11.81 7.10 -3.81
CA PHE A 84 -12.47 7.54 -2.57
C PHE A 84 -13.15 8.89 -2.72
N ASN A 85 -12.63 9.76 -3.60
CA ASN A 85 -13.23 11.05 -3.91
C ASN A 85 -14.43 10.96 -4.87
N ILE A 86 -14.75 9.76 -5.38
CA ILE A 86 -15.87 9.54 -6.29
C ILE A 86 -16.97 8.73 -5.60
N GLN A 87 -18.17 9.31 -5.59
CA GLN A 87 -19.38 8.65 -5.11
C GLN A 87 -19.81 7.51 -6.04
N GLY A 88 -20.22 6.36 -5.49
CA GLY A 88 -20.70 5.21 -6.26
C GLY A 88 -19.60 4.39 -6.96
N HIS A 89 -19.95 3.78 -8.11
CA HIS A 89 -19.08 2.92 -8.94
C HIS A 89 -18.50 1.67 -8.26
N ASN A 90 -19.27 1.04 -7.37
CA ASN A 90 -18.84 -0.14 -6.59
C ASN A 90 -18.36 -1.31 -7.45
N LYS A 91 -18.98 -1.55 -8.62
CA LYS A 91 -18.53 -2.59 -9.57
C LYS A 91 -17.09 -2.35 -10.04
N PHE A 92 -16.75 -1.09 -10.33
CA PHE A 92 -15.41 -0.71 -10.75
C PHE A 92 -14.40 -0.82 -9.61
N LYS A 93 -14.78 -0.39 -8.40
CA LYS A 93 -13.98 -0.53 -7.18
C LYS A 93 -13.66 -2.01 -6.89
N ILE A 94 -14.66 -2.90 -7.02
CA ILE A 94 -14.49 -4.36 -6.86
C ILE A 94 -13.59 -4.94 -7.97
N SER A 95 -13.78 -4.56 -9.24
CA SER A 95 -12.91 -5.02 -10.34
C SER A 95 -11.44 -4.62 -10.11
N TYR A 96 -11.19 -3.41 -9.59
CA TYR A 96 -9.84 -2.98 -9.24
C TYR A 96 -9.22 -3.83 -8.12
N ILE A 97 -9.97 -4.10 -7.05
CA ILE A 97 -9.53 -4.97 -5.95
C ILE A 97 -9.20 -6.37 -6.49
N ASN A 98 -10.05 -6.93 -7.34
CA ASN A 98 -9.86 -8.25 -7.91
C ASN A 98 -8.62 -8.32 -8.80
N GLU A 99 -8.38 -7.31 -9.64
CA GLU A 99 -7.19 -7.28 -10.49
C GLU A 99 -5.91 -7.12 -9.65
N PHE A 100 -5.97 -6.34 -8.57
CA PHE A 100 -4.87 -6.23 -7.62
C PHE A 100 -4.59 -7.56 -6.91
N ASN A 101 -5.62 -8.25 -6.41
CA ASN A 101 -5.49 -9.56 -5.77
C ASN A 101 -4.97 -10.62 -6.76
N ARG A 102 -5.39 -10.56 -8.02
CA ARG A 102 -4.86 -11.42 -9.10
C ARG A 102 -3.37 -11.18 -9.30
N MET A 103 -2.94 -9.92 -9.37
CA MET A 103 -1.53 -9.56 -9.49
C MET A 103 -0.72 -10.00 -8.26
N GLU A 104 -1.25 -9.81 -7.05
CA GLU A 104 -0.66 -10.29 -5.80
C GLU A 104 -0.50 -11.81 -5.81
N LYS A 105 -1.54 -12.54 -6.22
CA LYS A 105 -1.52 -14.00 -6.37
C LYS A 105 -0.48 -14.45 -7.38
N ALA A 106 -0.41 -13.82 -8.55
CA ALA A 106 0.59 -14.14 -9.58
C ALA A 106 2.04 -13.86 -9.11
N LEU A 107 2.24 -12.83 -8.29
CA LEU A 107 3.53 -12.55 -7.66
C LEU A 107 3.87 -13.56 -6.57
N ASN A 108 2.88 -13.96 -5.76
CA ASN A 108 3.07 -14.98 -4.72
C ASN A 108 3.30 -16.37 -5.32
N GLU A 109 2.60 -16.75 -6.39
CA GLU A 109 2.84 -18.00 -7.11
C GLU A 109 4.22 -18.02 -7.78
N ARG A 110 4.72 -16.86 -8.27
CA ARG A 110 6.11 -16.75 -8.73
C ARG A 110 7.10 -16.88 -7.58
N LYS A 111 6.84 -16.24 -6.44
CA LYS A 111 7.66 -16.41 -5.23
C LYS A 111 7.65 -17.86 -4.76
N GLU A 112 6.52 -18.55 -4.72
CA GLU A 112 6.42 -19.97 -4.33
C GLU A 112 7.17 -20.89 -5.31
N ASN A 113 7.14 -20.59 -6.60
CA ASN A 113 7.90 -21.34 -7.61
C ASN A 113 9.41 -21.01 -7.59
N GLU A 114 9.80 -19.79 -7.24
CA GLU A 114 11.19 -19.40 -6.95
C GLU A 114 11.67 -20.02 -5.62
N THR A 115 10.79 -20.15 -4.63
CA THR A 115 11.06 -20.77 -3.32
C THR A 115 11.28 -22.28 -3.44
N LYS A 116 10.73 -22.94 -4.46
CA LYS A 116 11.00 -24.37 -4.73
C LYS A 116 12.43 -24.66 -5.24
N VAL A 117 13.17 -23.66 -5.71
CA VAL A 117 14.52 -23.85 -6.25
C VAL A 117 15.61 -23.56 -5.21
N ILE A 118 15.29 -22.95 -4.07
CA ILE A 118 16.27 -22.67 -3.02
C ILE A 118 15.64 -22.92 -1.64
N GLN A 119 15.84 -24.13 -1.10
CA GLN A 119 15.77 -24.33 0.35
C GLN A 119 16.98 -23.63 0.99
N ILE A 120 16.90 -22.31 1.16
CA ILE A 120 17.60 -21.65 2.27
C ILE A 120 16.57 -21.64 3.39
N GLU A 121 16.73 -22.54 4.36
CA GLU A 121 15.97 -22.47 5.60
C GLU A 121 16.13 -21.06 6.16
N ALA A 122 15.01 -20.34 6.34
CA ALA A 122 15.04 -18.99 6.87
C ALA A 122 15.89 -18.97 8.16
N PRO A 123 16.78 -17.97 8.33
CA PRO A 123 17.73 -17.99 9.43
C PRO A 123 17.00 -18.08 10.78
N LYS A 124 17.41 -19.03 11.63
CA LYS A 124 16.86 -19.24 12.97
C LYS A 124 16.82 -17.90 13.72
N LYS A 125 15.64 -17.47 14.18
CA LYS A 125 15.51 -16.25 14.99
C LYS A 125 16.24 -16.41 16.31
N LEU A 126 17.00 -15.38 16.69
CA LEU A 126 17.75 -15.35 17.93
C LEU A 126 17.17 -14.30 18.87
N THR A 127 17.20 -14.59 20.17
CA THR A 127 16.77 -13.65 21.23
C THR A 127 17.89 -13.40 22.22
N PHE A 128 17.90 -12.23 22.85
CA PHE A 128 18.74 -11.96 24.01
C PHE A 128 17.92 -11.12 24.98
N ARG A 129 17.72 -11.62 26.20
CA ARG A 129 16.88 -10.96 27.22
C ARG A 129 15.45 -10.69 26.74
N GLY A 130 14.94 -11.57 25.88
CA GLY A 130 13.60 -11.45 25.29
C GLY A 130 13.49 -10.48 24.11
N GLU A 131 14.56 -9.79 23.72
CA GLU A 131 14.59 -8.96 22.50
C GLU A 131 15.13 -9.78 21.32
N ILE A 132 14.56 -9.57 20.13
CA ILE A 132 15.04 -10.21 18.90
C ILE A 132 16.35 -9.54 18.49
N VAL A 133 17.40 -10.33 18.34
CA VAL A 133 18.75 -9.88 17.96
C VAL A 133 19.25 -10.69 16.78
N ILE A 134 20.19 -10.12 16.02
CA ILE A 134 20.83 -10.80 14.89
C ILE A 134 22.35 -10.84 15.08
N THR A 135 22.98 -11.93 14.64
CA THR A 135 24.45 -12.03 14.64
C THR A 135 25.04 -11.46 13.36
N LEU A 136 26.33 -11.09 13.39
CA LEU A 136 27.05 -10.72 12.17
C LEU A 136 27.03 -11.81 11.07
N SER A 137 26.96 -13.10 11.44
CA SER A 137 26.82 -14.19 10.44
C SER A 137 25.50 -14.08 9.71
N GLN A 138 24.40 -14.01 10.47
CA GLN A 138 23.05 -13.98 9.90
C GLN A 138 22.81 -12.67 9.13
N LEU A 139 23.33 -11.55 9.62
CA LEU A 139 23.25 -10.29 8.89
C LEU A 139 24.04 -10.33 7.58
N SER A 140 25.20 -10.99 7.56
CA SER A 140 25.98 -11.23 6.35
C SER A 140 25.24 -12.08 5.33
N GLU A 141 24.58 -13.14 5.79
CA GLU A 141 23.74 -14.01 4.96
C GLU A 141 22.55 -13.23 4.35
N ILE A 142 21.79 -12.48 5.16
CA ILE A 142 20.62 -11.71 4.70
C ILE A 142 21.00 -10.60 3.71
N LEU A 143 22.08 -9.86 4.00
CA LEU A 143 22.48 -8.73 3.17
C LEU A 143 23.29 -9.15 1.93
N GLY A 144 23.77 -10.39 1.87
CA GLY A 144 24.69 -10.84 0.83
C GLY A 144 26.00 -10.04 0.82
N LYS A 145 26.50 -9.67 1.99
CA LYS A 145 27.73 -8.87 2.18
C LYS A 145 28.67 -9.57 3.13
N ASP A 146 29.97 -9.43 2.91
CA ASP A 146 30.99 -10.00 3.80
C ASP A 146 30.95 -9.34 5.19
N ARG A 147 31.45 -10.08 6.18
CA ARG A 147 31.36 -9.71 7.59
C ARG A 147 32.26 -8.51 7.92
N GLU A 148 33.37 -8.36 7.20
CA GLU A 148 34.28 -7.22 7.29
C GLU A 148 33.60 -5.94 6.81
N THR A 149 32.92 -5.97 5.66
CA THR A 149 32.13 -4.83 5.14
C THR A 149 31.08 -4.42 6.14
N ILE A 150 30.31 -5.36 6.67
CA ILE A 150 29.28 -5.09 7.70
C ILE A 150 29.94 -4.53 8.97
N GLY A 151 31.00 -5.18 9.44
CA GLY A 151 31.73 -4.80 10.64
C GLY A 151 32.35 -3.40 10.57
N SER A 152 32.73 -2.94 9.36
CA SER A 152 33.26 -1.59 9.12
C SER A 152 32.22 -0.48 9.22
N LYS A 153 30.92 -0.83 9.17
CA LYS A 153 29.79 0.12 9.22
C LYS A 153 29.09 0.15 10.58
N LEU A 154 29.58 -0.64 11.53
CA LEU A 154 29.16 -0.58 12.93
C LEU A 154 29.75 0.67 13.58
N GLU A 155 28.91 1.47 14.22
CA GLU A 155 29.36 2.55 15.10
C GLU A 155 29.94 1.98 16.39
N HIS A 156 29.28 0.96 16.94
CA HIS A 156 29.68 0.28 18.17
C HIS A 156 29.62 -1.24 17.95
N LYS A 157 30.66 -1.95 18.40
CA LYS A 157 30.68 -3.42 18.36
C LYS A 157 30.16 -3.93 19.70
N ASN A 158 28.87 -4.23 19.77
CA ASN A 158 28.25 -4.90 20.92
C ASN A 158 28.69 -6.37 20.98
N ILE A 159 29.89 -6.59 21.53
CA ILE A 159 30.47 -7.91 21.70
C ILE A 159 30.04 -8.46 23.06
N ILE A 160 29.21 -9.49 23.06
CA ILE A 160 28.86 -10.25 24.25
C ILE A 160 29.92 -11.33 24.52
N SER A 161 30.30 -11.49 25.78
CA SER A 161 31.27 -12.49 26.26
C SER A 161 30.94 -12.91 27.69
N GLY A 162 31.64 -13.91 28.24
CA GLY A 162 31.48 -14.32 29.63
C GLY A 162 30.05 -14.74 29.98
N ASN A 163 29.45 -14.09 30.99
CA ASN A 163 28.11 -14.42 31.47
C ASN A 163 27.00 -14.06 30.47
N ASP A 164 27.07 -12.90 29.81
CA ASP A 164 26.08 -12.50 28.80
C ASP A 164 26.03 -13.50 27.65
N LEU A 165 27.19 -14.04 27.25
CA LEU A 165 27.25 -15.08 26.22
C LEU A 165 26.66 -16.42 26.69
N ARG A 166 26.79 -16.75 27.99
CA ARG A 166 26.15 -17.96 28.55
C ARG A 166 24.63 -17.83 28.56
N GLU A 167 24.12 -16.67 28.96
CA GLU A 167 22.69 -16.31 28.92
C GLU A 167 22.15 -16.44 27.49
N PHE A 168 22.80 -15.78 26.53
CA PHE A 168 22.46 -15.88 25.11
C PHE A 168 22.45 -17.32 24.58
N LYS A 169 23.47 -18.12 24.91
CA LYS A 169 23.53 -19.53 24.48
C LYS A 169 22.40 -20.36 25.06
N SER A 170 21.99 -20.08 26.30
CA SER A 170 20.87 -20.75 26.97
C SER A 170 19.56 -20.47 26.26
N GLU A 171 19.29 -19.20 25.90
CA GLU A 171 18.08 -18.81 25.16
C GLU A 171 18.00 -19.44 23.76
N ASN A 172 19.14 -19.55 23.06
CA ASN A 172 19.17 -19.88 21.63
C ASN A 172 19.61 -21.31 21.30
N GLN A 173 19.89 -22.14 22.31
CA GLN A 173 20.50 -23.47 22.14
C GLN A 173 21.83 -23.38 21.36
N GLY A 174 22.65 -22.38 21.69
CA GLY A 174 23.85 -22.00 20.91
C GLY A 174 25.03 -22.97 21.07
N LYS A 175 25.98 -22.93 20.11
CA LYS A 175 27.19 -23.77 20.12
C LYS A 175 28.04 -23.52 21.38
N LYS A 176 28.49 -24.60 22.03
CA LYS A 176 29.24 -24.54 23.31
C LYS A 176 30.58 -23.78 23.20
N TYR A 177 31.29 -23.85 22.08
CA TYR A 177 32.70 -23.47 21.96
C TYR A 177 33.02 -21.98 21.70
N MET A 178 32.04 -21.12 21.42
CA MET A 178 32.33 -19.70 21.15
C MET A 178 32.67 -18.93 22.42
N SER A 179 33.70 -18.07 22.39
CA SER A 179 34.14 -17.26 23.54
C SER A 179 33.58 -15.83 23.56
N CYS A 180 33.23 -15.28 22.39
CA CYS A 180 32.58 -13.99 22.22
C CYS A 180 31.72 -13.98 20.95
N LEU A 181 30.78 -13.03 20.86
CA LEU A 181 29.89 -12.88 19.71
C LEU A 181 29.44 -11.41 19.57
N THR A 182 29.37 -10.88 18.36
CA THR A 182 28.70 -9.60 18.10
C THR A 182 27.23 -9.85 17.78
N ILE A 183 26.35 -9.23 18.56
CA ILE A 183 24.91 -9.22 18.35
C ILE A 183 24.45 -7.79 18.05
N LEU A 184 23.38 -7.66 17.28
CA LEU A 184 22.80 -6.38 16.89
C LEU A 184 21.30 -6.41 17.15
N ASN A 185 20.77 -5.34 17.73
CA ASN A 185 19.32 -5.15 17.79
C ASN A 185 18.78 -4.69 16.42
N LYS A 186 17.45 -4.53 16.33
CA LYS A 186 16.78 -4.10 15.09
C LYS A 186 17.36 -2.79 14.54
N ASP A 187 17.47 -1.77 15.38
CA ASP A 187 17.84 -0.43 14.94
C ASP A 187 19.31 -0.40 14.48
N GLU A 188 20.20 -1.07 15.20
CA GLU A 188 21.61 -1.23 14.81
C GLU A 188 21.75 -1.95 13.48
N ALA A 189 21.03 -3.05 13.27
CA ALA A 189 21.09 -3.82 12.04
C ALA A 189 20.56 -3.03 10.83
N VAL A 190 19.46 -2.27 11.01
CA VAL A 190 18.89 -1.42 9.96
C VAL A 190 19.85 -0.29 9.59
N GLN A 191 20.43 0.39 10.58
CA GLN A 191 21.42 1.45 10.32
C GLN A 191 22.64 0.93 9.54
N VAL A 192 23.13 -0.26 9.87
CA VAL A 192 24.23 -0.89 9.13
C VAL A 192 23.83 -1.15 7.69
N ALA A 193 22.63 -1.69 7.44
CA ALA A 193 22.13 -1.94 6.10
C ALA A 193 21.97 -0.66 5.26
N GLU A 194 21.64 0.47 5.89
CA GLU A 194 21.55 1.79 5.24
C GLU A 194 22.93 2.38 4.88
N ARG A 195 23.96 2.12 5.70
CA ARG A 195 25.33 2.63 5.47
C ARG A 195 26.11 1.84 4.41
N ILE A 196 25.66 0.62 4.06
CA ILE A 196 26.33 -0.22 3.05
C ILE A 196 25.79 0.10 1.66
N LYS A 197 26.70 0.34 0.71
CA LYS A 197 26.34 0.54 -0.70
C LYS A 197 25.92 -0.77 -1.35
N ASN A 198 24.98 -0.70 -2.29
CA ASN A 198 24.52 -1.83 -3.12
C ASN A 198 23.91 -2.98 -2.31
N VAL A 199 23.15 -2.68 -1.26
CA VAL A 199 22.22 -3.64 -0.62
C VAL A 199 20.90 -3.59 -1.39
N SER A 200 20.38 -4.76 -1.78
CA SER A 200 19.10 -4.86 -2.49
C SER A 200 17.93 -4.45 -1.58
N GLU A 201 16.84 -3.94 -2.17
CA GLU A 201 15.63 -3.63 -1.39
C GLU A 201 14.99 -4.91 -0.84
N GLU A 202 15.14 -6.04 -1.56
CA GLU A 202 14.72 -7.36 -1.14
C GLU A 202 15.44 -7.79 0.15
N SER A 203 16.76 -7.65 0.22
CA SER A 203 17.56 -7.96 1.42
C SER A 203 17.20 -7.08 2.62
N LYS A 204 16.88 -5.80 2.39
CA LYS A 204 16.39 -4.91 3.46
C LYS A 204 15.03 -5.34 3.98
N GLN A 205 14.13 -5.76 3.09
CA GLN A 205 12.82 -6.30 3.48
C GLN A 205 12.96 -7.61 4.25
N GLU A 206 13.88 -8.48 3.85
CA GLU A 206 14.19 -9.73 4.56
C GLU A 206 14.75 -9.45 5.96
N LEU A 207 15.66 -8.48 6.09
CA LEU A 207 16.15 -8.01 7.39
C LEU A 207 15.01 -7.50 8.27
N MET A 208 14.12 -6.66 7.73
CA MET A 208 12.97 -6.16 8.48
C MET A 208 12.03 -7.30 8.91
N ARG A 209 11.84 -8.31 8.04
CA ARG A 209 11.03 -9.50 8.32
C ARG A 209 11.62 -10.37 9.44
N TYR A 210 12.95 -10.46 9.53
CA TYR A 210 13.63 -11.19 10.61
C TYR A 210 13.20 -10.69 12.00
N PHE A 211 13.11 -9.37 12.18
CA PHE A 211 12.72 -8.74 13.44
C PHE A 211 11.21 -8.68 13.70
N ILE A 212 10.37 -9.19 12.78
CA ILE A 212 8.94 -9.34 13.07
C ILE A 212 8.80 -10.45 14.11
N PRO A 213 8.16 -10.22 15.27
CA PRO A 213 7.97 -11.27 16.26
C PRO A 213 7.18 -12.44 15.69
N ASP A 214 7.44 -13.64 16.22
CA ASP A 214 6.62 -14.79 15.87
C ASP A 214 5.17 -14.56 16.34
N MET A 215 4.28 -14.33 15.37
CA MET A 215 2.87 -14.03 15.61
C MET A 215 2.16 -15.16 16.37
N GLU A 216 2.65 -16.41 16.29
CA GLU A 216 2.08 -17.51 17.07
C GLU A 216 2.39 -17.39 18.56
N SER A 217 3.56 -16.86 18.92
CA SER A 217 3.95 -16.67 20.32
C SER A 217 3.26 -15.49 21.03
N ILE A 218 2.70 -14.54 20.27
CA ILE A 218 2.09 -13.30 20.82
C ILE A 218 0.55 -13.34 20.78
N LYS A 219 -0.04 -14.34 20.11
CA LYS A 219 -1.51 -14.51 19.98
C LYS A 219 -2.25 -14.47 21.31
N ASP A 220 -1.64 -15.00 22.36
CA ASP A 220 -2.26 -15.05 23.69
C ASP A 220 -2.01 -13.80 24.54
N SER A 221 -1.25 -12.82 24.06
CA SER A 221 -0.99 -11.60 24.82
C SER A 221 -2.25 -10.73 24.96
N ARG A 222 -2.39 -10.08 26.12
CA ARG A 222 -3.48 -9.12 26.39
C ARG A 222 -3.52 -7.99 25.35
N HIS A 223 -2.35 -7.51 24.94
CA HIS A 223 -2.21 -6.45 23.94
C HIS A 223 -2.73 -6.90 22.57
N TRP A 224 -2.43 -8.14 22.14
CA TRP A 224 -2.92 -8.67 20.88
C TRP A 224 -4.43 -8.84 20.85
N ARG A 225 -5.03 -9.37 21.92
CA ARG A 225 -6.49 -9.46 22.06
C ARG A 225 -7.15 -8.08 21.96
N ARG A 226 -6.62 -7.09 22.69
CA ARG A 226 -7.10 -5.70 22.62
C ARG A 226 -7.01 -5.11 21.21
N ILE A 227 -5.91 -5.35 20.48
CA ILE A 227 -5.77 -4.88 19.09
C ILE A 227 -6.84 -5.54 18.19
N LYS A 228 -7.12 -6.83 18.39
CA LYS A 228 -8.16 -7.54 17.65
C LYS A 228 -9.57 -7.04 17.97
N ASP A 229 -9.84 -6.78 19.23
CA ASP A 229 -11.11 -6.20 19.68
C ASP A 229 -11.29 -4.80 19.09
N MET A 230 -10.26 -3.95 19.14
CA MET A 230 -10.27 -2.63 18.51
C MET A 230 -10.49 -2.70 17.00
N GLN A 231 -9.86 -3.64 16.28
CA GLN A 231 -10.10 -3.86 14.86
C GLN A 231 -11.55 -4.27 14.58
N SER A 232 -12.14 -5.12 15.44
CA SER A 232 -13.53 -5.54 15.36
C SER A 232 -14.48 -4.35 15.55
N GLU A 233 -14.27 -3.55 16.60
CA GLU A 233 -15.07 -2.35 16.87
C GLU A 233 -14.94 -1.29 15.77
N LEU A 234 -13.74 -1.11 15.22
CA LEU A 234 -13.51 -0.22 14.08
C LEU A 234 -14.28 -0.69 12.84
N CYS A 235 -14.33 -2.00 12.60
CA CYS A 235 -15.14 -2.62 11.55
C CYS A 235 -16.64 -2.40 11.76
N VAL A 236 -17.14 -2.53 12.99
CA VAL A 236 -18.54 -2.28 13.33
C VAL A 236 -18.88 -0.80 13.13
N SER A 237 -18.06 0.10 13.68
CA SER A 237 -18.23 1.54 13.53
C SER A 237 -18.16 1.97 12.06
N GLY A 238 -17.25 1.37 11.28
CA GLY A 238 -17.15 1.57 9.84
C GLY A 238 -18.42 1.16 9.09
N LYS A 239 -19.01 0.00 9.43
CA LYS A 239 -20.30 -0.43 8.83
C LYS A 239 -21.43 0.55 9.13
N VAL A 240 -21.52 1.04 10.36
CA VAL A 240 -22.53 2.04 10.76
C VAL A 240 -22.31 3.35 10.00
N PHE A 241 -21.07 3.83 9.93
CA PHE A 241 -20.71 5.02 9.17
C PHE A 241 -21.10 4.90 7.69
N PHE A 242 -20.76 3.78 7.03
CA PHE A 242 -21.12 3.58 5.63
C PHE A 242 -22.64 3.48 5.41
N ALA A 243 -23.38 2.91 6.36
CA ALA A 243 -24.84 2.90 6.30
C ALA A 243 -25.42 4.33 6.39
N GLU A 244 -24.86 5.19 7.23
CA GLU A 244 -25.31 6.58 7.37
C GLU A 244 -24.96 7.43 6.14
N VAL A 245 -23.75 7.25 5.59
CA VAL A 245 -23.36 7.86 4.31
C VAL A 245 -24.36 7.47 3.22
N LYS A 246 -24.76 6.20 3.14
CA LYS A 246 -25.73 5.74 2.15
C LYS A 246 -27.08 6.47 2.25
N LYS A 247 -27.60 6.69 3.47
CA LYS A 247 -28.84 7.47 3.68
C LYS A 247 -28.71 8.91 3.20
N LEU A 248 -27.56 9.53 3.43
CA LEU A 248 -27.28 10.89 2.95
C LEU A 248 -27.26 10.92 1.41
N GLU A 249 -26.64 9.92 0.77
CA GLU A 249 -26.63 9.82 -0.69
C GLU A 249 -28.05 9.70 -1.27
N GLU A 250 -28.90 8.86 -0.67
CA GLU A 250 -30.32 8.71 -1.06
C GLU A 250 -31.11 10.02 -0.88
N SER A 251 -30.84 10.75 0.20
CA SER A 251 -31.48 12.04 0.49
C SER A 251 -31.06 13.13 -0.50
N ILE A 252 -29.79 13.16 -0.89
CA ILE A 252 -29.27 14.07 -1.93
C ILE A 252 -29.96 13.80 -3.27
N GLU A 253 -30.18 12.54 -3.63
CA GLU A 253 -30.84 12.20 -4.89
C GLU A 253 -32.29 12.68 -4.92
N LYS A 254 -33.04 12.48 -3.82
CA LYS A 254 -34.41 13.03 -3.68
C LYS A 254 -34.45 14.54 -3.84
N LEU A 255 -33.49 15.26 -3.24
CA LEU A 255 -33.41 16.72 -3.38
C LEU A 255 -33.13 17.16 -4.82
N LYS A 256 -32.35 16.40 -5.59
CA LYS A 256 -32.14 16.69 -7.02
C LYS A 256 -33.42 16.51 -7.83
N GLU A 257 -34.17 15.44 -7.58
CA GLU A 257 -35.46 15.20 -8.25
C GLU A 257 -36.43 16.34 -7.97
N LEU A 258 -36.57 16.74 -6.71
CA LEU A 258 -37.43 17.86 -6.30
C LEU A 258 -37.01 19.17 -7.00
N LYS A 259 -35.70 19.45 -7.04
CA LYS A 259 -35.17 20.61 -7.77
C LYS A 259 -35.54 20.59 -9.25
N MET A 260 -35.44 19.43 -9.91
CA MET A 260 -35.80 19.28 -11.32
C MET A 260 -37.29 19.53 -11.55
N GLN A 261 -38.16 19.03 -10.65
CA GLN A 261 -39.60 19.29 -10.72
C GLN A 261 -39.90 20.78 -10.59
N ILE A 262 -39.31 21.46 -9.60
CA ILE A 262 -39.50 22.91 -9.40
C ILE A 262 -39.05 23.69 -10.63
N LEU A 263 -37.88 23.36 -11.20
CA LEU A 263 -37.39 24.01 -12.42
C LEU A 263 -38.33 23.80 -13.61
N ALA A 264 -38.89 22.60 -13.76
CA ALA A 264 -39.87 22.32 -14.81
C ALA A 264 -41.13 23.18 -14.63
N TYR A 265 -41.68 23.27 -13.41
CA TYR A 265 -42.82 24.15 -13.13
C TYR A 265 -42.51 25.62 -13.43
N ILE A 266 -41.34 26.12 -13.04
CA ILE A 266 -40.92 27.50 -13.35
C ILE A 266 -40.85 27.73 -14.86
N GLN A 267 -40.33 26.77 -15.63
CA GLN A 267 -40.29 26.87 -17.09
C GLN A 267 -41.68 26.93 -17.71
N PHE A 268 -42.62 26.10 -17.25
CA PHE A 268 -44.01 26.15 -17.70
C PHE A 268 -44.67 27.49 -17.36
N MET A 269 -44.53 27.96 -16.11
CA MET A 269 -45.08 29.25 -15.70
C MET A 269 -44.52 30.41 -16.53
N ASN A 270 -43.21 30.43 -16.79
CA ASN A 270 -42.59 31.47 -17.61
C ASN A 270 -43.10 31.46 -19.06
N TYR A 271 -43.35 30.27 -19.62
CA TYR A 271 -43.96 30.14 -20.94
C TYR A 271 -45.38 30.71 -20.96
N ASP A 272 -46.22 30.33 -19.99
CA ASP A 272 -47.60 30.80 -19.91
C ASP A 272 -47.67 32.32 -19.69
N ILE A 273 -46.79 32.89 -18.84
CA ILE A 273 -46.67 34.33 -18.65
C ILE A 273 -46.32 35.03 -19.97
N HIS A 274 -45.34 34.51 -20.71
CA HIS A 274 -44.94 35.08 -21.99
C HIS A 274 -46.06 35.04 -23.05
N GLU A 275 -46.87 33.97 -23.09
CA GLU A 275 -48.03 33.92 -23.99
C GLU A 275 -49.16 34.88 -23.59
N LEU A 276 -49.31 35.19 -22.30
CA LEU A 276 -50.26 36.22 -21.82
C LEU A 276 -49.81 37.65 -22.12
N GLU A 277 -48.52 37.88 -22.31
CA GLU A 277 -47.93 39.19 -22.62
C GLU A 277 -47.94 39.55 -24.11
N LYS A 278 -48.31 38.60 -24.99
CA LYS A 278 -48.49 38.81 -26.44
C LYS A 278 -49.86 39.39 -26.78
#